data_AF-A0A942ASC4-F1
#
_entry.id   AF-A0A942ASC4-F1
#
_cell.length_a   1.000
_cell.length_b   1.000
_cell.length_c   1.000
_cell.angle_alpha   90.00
_cell.angle_beta   90.00
_cell.angle_gamma   90.00
#
_symmetry.space_group_name_H-M   'P 1'
#
loop_
_entity.id
_entity.type
_entity.pdbx_description
1 polymer ?
#
loop_
_entity_poly.entity_id
_entity_poly.type
_entity_poly.pdbx_seq_one_letter_code
_entity_poly.pdbx_strand_id
1 'polypeptide(L)'
;MDFEALKRLDASKDTIKKIDKYIQKLAVDSNEYYMAVCYKASILHSLKNDDEALKILLPLERKLWMLKNEEVITLCDILKDIYYELNDSQNALKYIKIKEEHLLLIDHDKYIRDMIEYYRFVGDILNEKRQILIYLEENINENDLLEIYERLIEFSFNENNKADFDKYYQKVKDFYLKTHNDEKLAKIDYYKCQFLLENNIIDAYSFAVKKLDENLTDNEKTYYANICIKYFMAQNELRKASIVDSNFQEIALRAQKKFKISYLETTLELYKRLNNNYSIELIEEELQKTNNEEEANIKKKNSCLQTNPT
;
A
#
# COMPACT_ATOMS: atom_id res chain seq x y z
N MET A 1 19.99 5.43 35.02
CA MET A 1 19.07 5.02 33.95
C MET A 1 19.84 4.04 33.10
N ASP A 2 19.35 2.82 33.03
CA ASP A 2 19.92 1.77 32.21
C ASP A 2 19.48 1.94 30.74
N PHE A 3 20.06 1.14 29.84
CA PHE A 3 19.77 1.23 28.41
C PHE A 3 18.31 0.88 28.08
N GLU A 4 17.73 -0.08 28.78
CA GLU A 4 16.34 -0.50 28.56
C GLU A 4 15.32 0.57 28.96
N ALA A 5 15.58 1.34 30.02
CA ALA A 5 14.74 2.48 30.35
C ALA A 5 14.83 3.62 29.31
N LEU A 6 15.98 3.77 28.64
CA LEU A 6 16.13 4.75 27.55
C LEU A 6 15.31 4.36 26.32
N LYS A 7 15.26 3.06 25.98
CA LYS A 7 14.49 2.56 24.82
C LYS A 7 12.99 2.82 24.89
N ARG A 8 12.45 3.02 26.09
CA ARG A 8 11.02 3.26 26.34
C ARG A 8 10.62 4.74 26.28
N LEU A 9 11.57 5.64 26.06
CA LEU A 9 11.30 7.07 25.96
C LEU A 9 10.83 7.42 24.56
N ASP A 10 9.90 8.36 24.46
CA ASP A 10 9.49 8.92 23.18
C ASP A 10 10.66 9.58 22.46
N ALA A 11 10.68 9.49 21.13
CA ALA A 11 11.66 10.13 20.29
C ALA A 11 11.58 11.67 20.46
N SER A 12 12.63 12.28 21.02
CA SER A 12 12.69 13.72 21.24
C SER A 12 14.12 14.22 21.36
N LYS A 13 14.32 15.54 21.21
CA LYS A 13 15.62 16.18 21.43
C LYS A 13 16.14 15.97 22.86
N ASP A 14 15.26 15.85 23.86
CA ASP A 14 15.66 15.58 25.23
C ASP A 14 16.06 14.12 25.45
N THR A 15 15.44 13.19 24.71
CA THR A 15 15.85 11.78 24.69
C THR A 15 17.27 11.64 24.14
N ILE A 16 17.62 12.37 23.07
CA ILE A 16 18.99 12.41 22.54
C ILE A 16 19.99 12.87 23.61
N LYS A 17 19.70 13.96 24.34
CA LYS A 17 20.57 14.43 25.43
C LYS A 17 20.75 13.39 26.54
N LYS A 18 19.70 12.62 26.86
CA LYS A 18 19.77 11.55 27.88
C LYS A 18 20.65 10.40 27.39
N ILE A 19 20.56 10.05 26.10
CA ILE A 19 21.42 9.03 25.47
C ILE A 19 22.87 9.51 25.42
N ASP A 20 23.14 10.76 25.07
CA ASP A 20 24.51 11.30 25.09
C ASP A 20 25.18 11.19 26.47
N LYS A 21 24.42 11.50 27.54
CA LYS A 21 24.88 11.33 28.92
C LYS A 21 25.09 9.86 29.31
N TYR A 22 24.36 8.94 28.67
CA TYR A 22 24.53 7.50 28.87
C TYR A 22 25.81 7.02 28.15
N ILE A 23 25.98 7.38 26.88
CA ILE A 23 27.15 7.05 26.05
C ILE A 23 28.46 7.50 26.72
N GLN A 24 28.48 8.70 27.32
CA GLN A 24 29.67 9.23 28.04
C GLN A 24 30.14 8.36 29.21
N LYS A 25 29.30 7.47 29.74
CA LYS A 25 29.64 6.57 30.85
C LYS A 25 30.15 5.20 30.38
N LEU A 26 30.04 4.92 29.09
CA LEU A 26 30.40 3.63 28.51
C LEU A 26 31.86 3.62 28.08
N ALA A 27 32.47 2.44 28.12
CA ALA A 27 33.78 2.25 27.51
C ALA A 27 33.65 2.40 25.99
N VAL A 28 34.48 3.27 25.41
CA VAL A 28 34.54 3.46 23.95
C VAL A 28 34.85 2.11 23.28
N ASP A 29 34.19 1.85 22.16
CA ASP A 29 34.28 0.61 21.39
C ASP A 29 33.78 -0.66 22.12
N SER A 30 33.03 -0.52 23.23
CA SER A 30 32.28 -1.63 23.82
C SER A 30 30.98 -1.92 23.05
N ASN A 31 30.48 -3.15 23.16
CA ASN A 31 29.19 -3.55 22.61
C ASN A 31 28.05 -2.59 23.00
N GLU A 32 27.95 -2.26 24.29
CA GLU A 32 26.92 -1.35 24.80
C GLU A 32 27.07 0.06 24.22
N TYR A 33 28.30 0.50 24.00
CA TYR A 33 28.58 1.78 23.35
C TYR A 33 28.04 1.79 21.91
N TYR A 34 28.32 0.77 21.12
CA TYR A 34 27.85 0.70 19.73
C TYR A 34 26.33 0.63 19.64
N MET A 35 25.69 -0.19 20.48
CA MET A 35 24.23 -0.29 20.50
C MET A 35 23.58 1.04 20.93
N ALA A 36 24.19 1.76 21.88
CA ALA A 36 23.70 3.07 22.29
C ALA A 36 23.87 4.15 21.20
N VAL A 37 24.96 4.12 20.43
CA VAL A 37 25.16 5.02 19.28
C VAL A 37 24.18 4.69 18.15
N CYS A 38 23.96 3.42 17.84
CA CYS A 38 22.95 3.00 16.86
C CYS A 38 21.55 3.47 17.29
N TYR A 39 21.18 3.26 18.55
CA TYR A 39 19.90 3.74 19.07
C TYR A 39 19.76 5.27 19.04
N LYS A 40 20.84 6.03 19.29
CA LYS A 40 20.84 7.48 19.08
C LYS A 40 20.51 7.82 17.62
N ALA A 41 21.11 7.10 16.67
CA ALA A 41 20.90 7.34 15.24
C ALA A 41 19.46 6.99 14.81
N SER A 42 18.88 5.91 15.32
CA SER A 42 17.48 5.57 15.03
C SER A 42 16.51 6.64 15.54
N ILE A 43 16.79 7.26 16.70
CA ILE A 43 16.01 8.42 17.17
C ILE A 43 16.22 9.63 16.26
N LEU A 44 17.45 9.93 15.86
CA LEU A 44 17.72 11.05 14.94
C LEU A 44 16.97 10.88 13.61
N HIS A 45 16.97 9.67 13.05
CA HIS A 45 16.20 9.30 11.87
C HIS A 45 14.69 9.50 12.07
N SER A 46 14.13 9.04 13.20
CA SER A 46 12.71 9.25 13.52
C SER A 46 12.32 10.72 13.64
N LEU A 47 13.28 11.59 13.98
CA LEU A 47 13.12 13.05 14.04
C LEU A 47 13.43 13.74 12.70
N LYS A 48 13.60 12.96 11.62
CA LYS A 48 13.95 13.43 10.26
C LYS A 48 15.26 14.24 10.23
N ASN A 49 16.24 13.81 11.02
CA ASN A 49 17.59 14.40 11.07
C ASN A 49 18.63 13.38 10.59
N ASP A 50 18.48 12.95 9.34
CA ASP A 50 19.26 11.88 8.72
C ASP A 50 20.74 12.26 8.53
N ASP A 51 21.04 13.53 8.26
CA ASP A 51 22.42 14.02 8.16
C ASP A 51 23.22 13.81 9.45
N GLU A 52 22.60 14.07 10.60
CA GLU A 52 23.25 13.86 11.90
C GLU A 52 23.34 12.37 12.25
N ALA A 53 22.33 11.58 11.88
CA ALA A 53 22.36 10.12 12.02
C ALA A 53 23.51 9.51 11.20
N LEU A 54 23.66 9.89 9.93
CA LEU A 54 24.74 9.40 9.08
C LEU A 54 26.13 9.82 9.59
N LYS A 55 26.28 11.06 10.09
CA LYS A 55 27.54 11.53 10.68
C LYS A 55 28.03 10.64 11.83
N ILE A 56 27.11 10.04 12.59
CA ILE A 56 27.48 9.14 13.69
C ILE A 56 27.59 7.67 13.26
N LEU A 57 26.85 7.22 12.24
CA LEU A 57 26.86 5.84 11.78
C LEU A 57 28.01 5.50 10.82
N LEU A 58 28.34 6.38 9.87
CA LEU A 58 29.39 6.13 8.87
C LEU A 58 30.80 5.87 9.48
N PRO A 59 31.19 6.49 10.62
CA PRO A 59 32.41 6.09 11.31
C PRO A 59 32.39 4.65 11.84
N LEU A 60 31.21 4.15 12.25
CA LEU A 60 31.03 2.76 12.72
C LEU A 60 31.11 1.78 11.55
N GLU A 61 30.57 2.16 10.39
CA GLU A 61 30.65 1.38 9.15
C GLU A 61 32.11 1.03 8.80
N ARG A 62 33.03 1.99 8.93
CA ARG A 62 34.48 1.77 8.67
C ARG A 62 35.12 0.78 9.64
N LYS A 63 34.45 0.46 10.74
CA LYS A 63 34.87 -0.47 11.80
C LYS A 63 34.01 -1.72 11.86
N LEU A 64 33.23 -2.05 10.83
CA LEU A 64 32.36 -3.25 10.80
C LEU A 64 33.07 -4.53 11.25
N TRP A 65 34.33 -4.72 10.86
CA TRP A 65 35.17 -5.88 11.24
C TRP A 65 35.46 -6.01 12.74
N MET A 66 35.23 -4.95 13.54
CA MET A 66 35.37 -4.96 15.00
C MET A 66 34.06 -5.26 15.72
N LEU A 67 32.92 -5.23 15.01
CA LEU A 67 31.59 -5.39 15.57
C LEU A 67 31.18 -6.86 15.58
N LYS A 68 30.35 -7.23 16.54
CA LYS A 68 29.66 -8.52 16.55
C LYS A 68 28.47 -8.50 15.60
N ASN A 69 28.01 -9.68 15.19
CA ASN A 69 26.90 -9.82 14.23
C ASN A 69 25.67 -9.00 14.61
N GLU A 70 25.24 -8.99 15.87
CA GLU A 70 24.05 -8.24 16.31
C GLU A 70 24.20 -6.72 16.12
N GLU A 71 25.40 -6.19 16.35
CA GLU A 71 25.72 -4.76 16.14
C GLU A 71 25.76 -4.42 14.66
N VAL A 72 26.34 -5.30 13.83
CA VAL A 72 26.35 -5.14 12.36
C VAL A 72 24.92 -5.14 11.83
N ILE A 73 24.09 -6.09 12.27
CA ILE A 73 22.68 -6.19 11.87
C ILE A 73 21.94 -4.89 12.22
N THR A 74 22.06 -4.43 13.47
CA THR A 74 21.39 -3.21 13.95
C THR A 74 21.85 -1.97 13.17
N LEU A 75 23.15 -1.86 12.91
CA LEU A 75 23.72 -0.77 12.11
C LEU A 75 23.18 -0.79 10.66
N CYS A 76 23.14 -1.98 10.04
CA CYS A 76 22.66 -2.15 8.68
C CYS A 76 21.16 -1.84 8.55
N ASP A 77 20.34 -2.23 9.54
CA ASP A 77 18.91 -1.92 9.56
C ASP A 77 18.66 -0.40 9.54
N ILE A 78 19.35 0.34 10.42
CA ILE A 78 19.17 1.79 10.51
C ILE A 78 19.71 2.48 9.24
N LEU A 79 20.86 2.04 8.72
CA LEU A 79 21.41 2.61 7.48
C LEU A 79 20.47 2.35 6.30
N LYS A 80 19.93 1.13 6.16
CA LYS A 80 18.94 0.78 5.14
C LYS A 80 17.76 1.75 5.18
N ASP A 81 17.15 1.96 6.35
CA ASP A 81 15.98 2.81 6.52
C ASP A 81 16.28 4.29 6.17
N ILE A 82 17.43 4.81 6.62
CA ILE A 82 17.88 6.16 6.24
C ILE A 82 18.05 6.28 4.73
N TYR A 83 18.67 5.30 4.07
CA TYR A 83 18.89 5.36 2.62
C TYR A 83 17.60 5.21 1.81
N TYR A 84 16.57 4.52 2.32
CA TYR A 84 15.23 4.57 1.71
C TYR A 84 14.64 5.98 1.75
N GLU A 85 14.72 6.68 2.88
CA GLU A 85 14.24 8.08 2.97
C GLU A 85 15.01 9.03 2.04
N LEU A 86 16.32 8.79 1.86
CA LEU A 86 17.17 9.55 0.95
C LEU A 86 17.01 9.16 -0.53
N ASN A 87 16.13 8.21 -0.82
CA ASN A 87 15.91 7.63 -2.14
C ASN A 87 17.17 6.99 -2.79
N ASP A 88 18.08 6.44 -1.99
CA ASP A 88 19.34 5.83 -2.45
C ASP A 88 19.28 4.30 -2.39
N SER A 89 18.79 3.70 -3.48
CA SER A 89 18.66 2.25 -3.61
C SER A 89 19.99 1.50 -3.57
N GLN A 90 21.08 2.12 -4.03
CA GLN A 90 22.38 1.44 -4.10
C GLN A 90 22.94 1.22 -2.71
N ASN A 91 22.90 2.26 -1.88
CA ASN A 91 23.33 2.14 -0.49
C ASN A 91 22.37 1.29 0.34
N ALA A 92 21.05 1.39 0.14
CA ALA A 92 20.11 0.49 0.81
C ALA A 92 20.44 -1.00 0.52
N LEU A 93 20.64 -1.36 -0.75
CA LEU A 93 21.02 -2.73 -1.13
C LEU A 93 22.35 -3.18 -0.54
N LYS A 94 23.34 -2.29 -0.48
CA LYS A 94 24.65 -2.57 0.11
C LYS A 94 24.49 -3.05 1.56
N TYR A 95 23.71 -2.35 2.38
CA TYR A 95 23.55 -2.72 3.78
C TYR A 95 22.70 -3.97 3.99
N ILE A 96 21.72 -4.22 3.11
CA ILE A 96 20.98 -5.49 3.11
C ILE A 96 21.92 -6.68 2.87
N LYS A 97 22.86 -6.57 1.93
CA LYS A 97 23.85 -7.62 1.65
C LYS A 97 24.87 -7.80 2.77
N ILE A 98 25.35 -6.70 3.37
CA ILE A 98 26.24 -6.80 4.54
C ILE A 98 25.52 -7.50 5.69
N LYS A 99 24.24 -7.17 5.94
CA LYS A 99 23.42 -7.83 6.95
C LYS A 99 23.29 -9.33 6.71
N GLU A 100 23.07 -9.75 5.47
CA GLU A 100 22.96 -11.16 5.06
C GLU A 100 24.14 -12.01 5.58
N GLU A 101 25.36 -11.52 5.40
CA GLU A 101 26.60 -12.21 5.82
C GLU A 101 26.70 -12.44 7.35
N HIS A 102 25.90 -11.71 8.13
CA HIS A 102 25.94 -11.72 9.59
C HIS A 102 24.70 -12.38 10.23
N LEU A 103 23.68 -12.73 9.43
CA LEU A 103 22.49 -13.44 9.90
C LEU A 103 22.79 -14.92 10.13
N LEU A 104 22.13 -15.50 11.13
CA LEU A 104 22.10 -16.95 11.30
C LEU A 104 21.15 -17.56 10.27
N LEU A 105 21.35 -18.82 9.90
CA LEU A 105 20.47 -19.54 8.96
C LEU A 105 19.00 -19.54 9.39
N ILE A 106 18.74 -19.59 10.69
CA ILE A 106 17.40 -19.51 11.30
C ILE A 106 16.74 -18.14 11.06
N ASP A 107 17.52 -17.08 10.88
CA ASP A 107 17.07 -15.70 10.72
C ASP A 107 17.09 -15.24 9.24
N HIS A 108 17.20 -16.17 8.28
CA HIS A 108 17.29 -15.82 6.86
C HIS A 108 15.99 -15.18 6.33
N ASP A 109 14.86 -15.43 7.01
CA ASP A 109 13.57 -14.77 6.79
C ASP A 109 13.66 -13.23 6.86
N LYS A 110 14.52 -12.69 7.74
CA LYS A 110 14.76 -11.25 7.86
C LYS A 110 15.36 -10.68 6.59
N TYR A 111 16.33 -11.37 6.00
CA TYR A 111 16.93 -10.96 4.73
C TYR A 111 15.92 -11.00 3.59
N ILE A 112 15.11 -12.06 3.51
CA ILE A 112 14.09 -12.17 2.45
C ILE A 112 13.09 -11.01 2.55
N ARG A 113 12.67 -10.63 3.77
CA ARG A 113 11.83 -9.44 3.99
C ARG A 113 12.49 -8.15 3.52
N ASP A 114 13.76 -7.95 3.85
CA ASP A 114 14.50 -6.77 3.37
C ASP A 114 14.60 -6.75 1.83
N MET A 115 14.77 -7.91 1.19
CA MET A 115 14.79 -8.01 -0.27
C MET A 115 13.41 -7.74 -0.91
N ILE A 116 12.32 -8.19 -0.28
CA ILE A 116 10.95 -7.84 -0.71
C ILE A 116 10.76 -6.33 -0.65
N GLU A 117 11.12 -5.70 0.47
CA GLU A 117 11.03 -4.25 0.66
C GLU A 117 11.90 -3.50 -0.36
N TYR A 118 13.12 -3.98 -0.61
CA TYR A 118 14.02 -3.41 -1.61
C TYR A 118 13.43 -3.45 -3.02
N TYR A 119 12.95 -4.61 -3.48
CA TYR A 119 12.38 -4.73 -4.82
C TYR A 119 11.12 -3.91 -4.98
N ARG A 120 10.31 -3.80 -3.92
CA ARG A 120 9.17 -2.88 -3.87
C ARG A 120 9.62 -1.43 -4.03
N PHE A 121 10.65 -1.03 -3.29
CA PHE A 121 11.19 0.33 -3.32
C PHE A 121 11.73 0.72 -4.71
N VAL A 122 12.42 -0.18 -5.41
CA VAL A 122 12.93 0.09 -6.78
C VAL A 122 11.89 -0.16 -7.89
N GLY A 123 10.71 -0.66 -7.54
CA GLY A 123 9.63 -0.97 -8.49
C GLY A 123 9.86 -2.24 -9.33
N ASP A 124 10.73 -3.16 -8.88
CA ASP A 124 11.00 -4.42 -9.56
C ASP A 124 10.00 -5.50 -9.14
N ILE A 125 8.83 -5.46 -9.77
CA ILE A 125 7.68 -6.33 -9.46
C ILE A 125 8.01 -7.82 -9.59
N LEU A 126 8.82 -8.19 -10.59
CA LEU A 126 9.13 -9.61 -10.86
C LEU A 126 9.97 -10.20 -9.73
N ASN A 127 11.00 -9.48 -9.30
CA ASN A 127 11.85 -9.94 -8.21
C ASN A 127 11.17 -9.80 -6.84
N GLU A 128 10.32 -8.79 -6.63
CA GLU A 128 9.47 -8.69 -5.43
C GLU A 128 8.60 -9.95 -5.28
N LYS A 129 7.89 -10.34 -6.35
CA LYS A 129 7.06 -11.55 -6.38
C LYS A 129 7.87 -12.81 -6.11
N ARG A 130 9.05 -12.94 -6.72
CA ARG A 130 9.93 -14.10 -6.53
C ARG A 130 10.33 -14.25 -5.06
N GLN A 131 10.74 -13.17 -4.41
CA GLN A 131 11.12 -13.19 -2.99
C GLN A 131 9.93 -13.50 -2.08
N ILE A 132 8.75 -12.95 -2.38
CA ILE A 132 7.51 -13.28 -1.66
C ILE A 132 7.21 -14.78 -1.73
N LEU A 133 7.36 -15.42 -2.89
CA LEU A 133 7.09 -16.85 -3.02
C LEU A 133 8.08 -17.70 -2.20
N ILE A 134 9.37 -17.33 -2.18
CA ILE A 134 10.39 -17.96 -1.34
C ILE A 134 10.01 -17.79 0.14
N TYR A 135 9.63 -16.59 0.57
CA TYR A 135 9.22 -16.32 1.95
C TYR A 135 8.04 -17.19 2.40
N LEU A 136 7.06 -17.40 1.51
CA LEU A 136 5.89 -18.26 1.79
C LEU A 136 6.23 -19.74 1.90
N GLU A 137 7.28 -20.22 1.24
CA GLU A 137 7.75 -21.60 1.37
C GLU A 137 8.49 -21.80 2.69
N GLU A 138 9.15 -20.77 3.20
CA GLU A 138 10.06 -20.85 4.36
C GLU A 138 9.42 -20.43 5.70
N ASN A 139 8.36 -19.60 5.72
CA ASN A 139 7.84 -18.99 6.96
C ASN A 139 6.34 -19.18 7.25
N ILE A 140 6.04 -19.35 8.56
CA ILE A 140 4.74 -19.76 9.14
C ILE A 140 4.05 -18.61 9.93
N ASN A 141 4.66 -17.42 10.05
CA ASN A 141 4.11 -16.36 10.91
C ASN A 141 2.88 -15.67 10.29
N GLU A 142 1.69 -15.99 10.79
CA GLU A 142 0.38 -15.54 10.28
C GLU A 142 0.19 -14.01 10.19
N ASN A 143 0.86 -13.23 11.04
CA ASN A 143 0.66 -11.78 11.09
C ASN A 143 1.29 -11.04 9.89
N ASP A 144 2.43 -11.53 9.38
CA ASP A 144 3.13 -10.94 8.23
C ASP A 144 2.57 -11.46 6.88
N LEU A 145 1.79 -12.55 6.91
CA LEU A 145 1.22 -13.17 5.71
C LEU A 145 0.12 -12.35 5.07
N LEU A 146 -0.59 -11.52 5.84
CA LEU A 146 -1.72 -10.76 5.31
C LEU A 146 -1.26 -9.74 4.27
N GLU A 147 -0.26 -8.91 4.58
CA GLU A 147 0.26 -7.91 3.65
C GLU A 147 0.86 -8.58 2.39
N ILE A 148 1.50 -9.73 2.57
CA ILE A 148 2.00 -10.55 1.47
C ILE A 148 0.86 -11.07 0.59
N TYR A 149 -0.23 -11.58 1.17
CA TYR A 149 -1.38 -12.04 0.40
C TYR A 149 -2.10 -10.89 -0.30
N GLU A 150 -2.23 -9.72 0.33
CA GLU A 150 -2.74 -8.51 -0.34
C GLU A 150 -1.89 -8.19 -1.58
N ARG A 151 -0.56 -8.27 -1.45
CA ARG A 151 0.36 -8.00 -2.56
C ARG A 151 0.24 -9.03 -3.68
N LEU A 152 0.09 -10.31 -3.33
CA LEU A 152 -0.12 -11.37 -4.32
C LEU A 152 -1.47 -11.27 -5.03
N ILE A 153 -2.51 -10.79 -4.34
CA ILE A 153 -3.80 -10.45 -4.96
C ILE A 153 -3.60 -9.36 -6.03
N GLU A 154 -2.86 -8.29 -5.72
CA GLU A 154 -2.55 -7.22 -6.68
C GLU A 154 -1.77 -7.74 -7.89
N PHE A 155 -0.74 -8.57 -7.68
CA PHE A 155 0.00 -9.20 -8.78
C PHE A 155 -0.88 -10.08 -9.64
N SER A 156 -1.69 -10.94 -9.01
CA SER A 156 -2.58 -11.85 -9.71
C SER A 156 -3.59 -11.08 -10.54
N PHE A 157 -4.13 -9.98 -10.01
CA PHE A 157 -5.02 -9.07 -10.73
C PHE A 157 -4.35 -8.45 -11.96
N ASN A 158 -3.15 -7.87 -11.79
CA ASN A 158 -2.43 -7.22 -12.89
C ASN A 158 -1.99 -8.20 -13.99
N GLU A 159 -1.69 -9.45 -13.63
CA GLU A 159 -1.31 -10.53 -14.57
C GLU A 159 -2.53 -11.25 -15.17
N ASN A 160 -3.75 -10.89 -14.78
CA ASN A 160 -4.99 -11.61 -15.10
C ASN A 160 -4.94 -13.11 -14.74
N ASN A 161 -4.25 -13.46 -13.65
CA ASN A 161 -4.13 -14.84 -13.16
C ASN A 161 -5.20 -15.15 -12.11
N LYS A 162 -6.37 -15.62 -12.60
CA LYS A 162 -7.53 -15.91 -11.75
C LYS A 162 -7.29 -17.02 -10.70
N ALA A 163 -6.51 -18.04 -11.03
CA ALA A 163 -6.30 -19.19 -10.15
C ALA A 163 -5.55 -18.78 -8.87
N ASP A 164 -4.45 -18.04 -9.04
CA ASP A 164 -3.70 -17.49 -7.92
C ASP A 164 -4.50 -16.42 -7.17
N PHE A 165 -5.23 -15.57 -7.90
CA PHE A 165 -6.12 -14.59 -7.28
C PHE A 165 -7.12 -15.25 -6.32
N ASP A 166 -7.86 -16.26 -6.78
CA ASP A 166 -8.88 -16.94 -5.98
C ASP A 166 -8.30 -17.62 -4.74
N LYS A 167 -7.09 -18.20 -4.87
CA LYS A 167 -6.34 -18.82 -3.77
C LYS A 167 -6.02 -17.82 -2.65
N TYR A 168 -5.54 -16.62 -2.99
CA TYR A 168 -5.13 -15.63 -1.98
C TYR A 168 -6.31 -14.79 -1.48
N TYR A 169 -7.28 -14.49 -2.36
CA TYR A 169 -8.49 -13.74 -2.03
C TYR A 169 -9.22 -14.35 -0.83
N GLN A 170 -9.42 -15.67 -0.81
CA GLN A 170 -10.17 -16.32 0.26
C GLN A 170 -9.49 -16.15 1.63
N LYS A 171 -8.16 -16.26 1.67
CA LYS A 171 -7.37 -16.08 2.90
C LYS A 171 -7.50 -14.68 3.47
N VAL A 172 -7.40 -13.66 2.61
CA VAL A 172 -7.48 -12.25 3.01
C VAL A 172 -8.91 -11.88 3.42
N LYS A 173 -9.92 -12.37 2.66
CA LYS A 173 -11.34 -12.16 2.96
C LYS A 173 -11.71 -12.66 4.35
N ASP A 174 -11.35 -13.89 4.68
CA ASP A 174 -11.72 -14.50 5.97
C ASP A 174 -11.13 -13.70 7.15
N PHE A 175 -9.93 -13.15 6.97
CA PHE A 175 -9.30 -12.26 7.94
C PHE A 175 -10.06 -10.92 8.10
N TYR A 176 -10.42 -10.25 7.00
CA TYR A 176 -11.13 -8.96 7.08
C TYR A 176 -12.55 -9.08 7.60
N LEU A 177 -13.24 -10.18 7.32
CA LEU A 177 -14.55 -10.47 7.92
C LEU A 177 -14.42 -10.65 9.44
N LYS A 178 -13.38 -11.35 9.92
CA LYS A 178 -13.15 -11.56 11.36
C LYS A 178 -12.75 -10.27 12.09
N THR A 179 -12.00 -9.40 11.42
CA THR A 179 -11.51 -8.14 12.01
C THR A 179 -12.44 -6.95 11.77
N HIS A 180 -13.57 -7.16 11.07
CA HIS A 180 -14.52 -6.11 10.69
C HIS A 180 -13.86 -4.95 9.94
N ASN A 181 -12.96 -5.26 9.01
CA ASN A 181 -12.27 -4.27 8.19
C ASN A 181 -12.92 -4.13 6.80
N ASP A 182 -14.05 -3.42 6.76
CA ASP A 182 -14.91 -3.30 5.59
C ASP A 182 -14.21 -2.57 4.42
N GLU A 183 -13.38 -1.56 4.70
CA GLU A 183 -12.68 -0.78 3.67
C GLU A 183 -11.70 -1.65 2.87
N LYS A 184 -10.91 -2.47 3.57
CA LYS A 184 -9.95 -3.38 2.92
C LYS A 184 -10.65 -4.53 2.19
N LEU A 185 -11.76 -5.02 2.74
CA LEU A 185 -12.60 -6.03 2.09
C LEU A 185 -13.19 -5.51 0.77
N ALA A 186 -13.68 -4.26 0.76
CA ALA A 186 -14.19 -3.60 -0.43
C ALA A 186 -13.17 -3.58 -1.59
N LYS A 187 -11.90 -3.28 -1.26
CA LYS A 187 -10.82 -3.21 -2.24
C LYS A 187 -10.57 -4.55 -2.92
N ILE A 188 -10.53 -5.66 -2.16
CA ILE A 188 -10.28 -6.99 -2.74
C ILE A 188 -11.52 -7.55 -3.46
N ASP A 189 -12.73 -7.22 -2.99
CA ASP A 189 -13.98 -7.60 -3.65
C ASP A 189 -14.15 -6.89 -5.00
N TYR A 190 -13.66 -5.65 -5.12
CA TYR A 190 -13.56 -4.96 -6.41
C TYR A 190 -12.75 -5.75 -7.44
N TYR A 191 -11.57 -6.27 -7.06
CA TYR A 191 -10.76 -7.08 -7.97
C TYR A 191 -11.46 -8.38 -8.36
N LYS A 192 -12.12 -9.05 -7.40
CA LYS A 192 -12.91 -10.26 -7.66
C LYS A 192 -14.00 -10.00 -8.69
N CYS A 193 -14.70 -8.89 -8.56
CA CYS A 193 -15.74 -8.49 -9.51
C CYS A 193 -15.22 -8.24 -10.93
N GLN A 194 -14.06 -7.60 -11.07
CA GLN A 194 -13.46 -7.40 -12.40
C GLN A 194 -13.13 -8.73 -13.09
N PHE A 195 -12.52 -9.67 -12.37
CA PHE A 195 -12.27 -11.02 -12.88
C PHE A 195 -13.56 -11.74 -13.30
N LEU A 196 -14.64 -11.55 -12.55
CA LEU A 196 -15.93 -12.13 -12.90
C LEU A 196 -16.52 -11.45 -14.14
N LEU A 197 -16.46 -10.12 -14.25
CA LEU A 197 -16.99 -9.36 -15.39
C LEU A 197 -16.33 -9.77 -16.71
N GLU A 198 -15.01 -9.96 -16.72
CA GLU A 198 -14.26 -10.32 -17.94
C GLU A 198 -14.54 -11.75 -18.41
N ASN A 199 -14.86 -12.67 -17.49
CA ASN A 199 -15.04 -14.09 -17.81
C ASN A 199 -16.51 -14.52 -17.93
N ASN A 200 -17.35 -14.07 -17.00
CA ASN A 200 -18.75 -14.46 -16.92
C ASN A 200 -19.59 -13.37 -16.22
N ILE A 201 -20.27 -12.57 -17.03
CA ILE A 201 -21.12 -11.47 -16.56
C ILE A 201 -22.27 -11.94 -15.64
N ILE A 202 -22.72 -13.19 -15.74
CA ILE A 202 -23.75 -13.78 -14.87
C ILE A 202 -23.21 -13.95 -13.45
N ASP A 203 -21.97 -14.44 -13.31
CA ASP A 203 -21.35 -14.63 -11.99
C ASP A 203 -21.03 -13.27 -11.36
N ALA A 204 -20.57 -12.30 -12.17
CA ALA A 204 -20.34 -10.94 -11.72
C ALA A 204 -21.61 -10.27 -11.19
N TYR A 205 -22.72 -10.43 -11.92
CA TYR A 205 -24.04 -9.98 -11.49
C TYR A 205 -24.47 -10.65 -10.19
N SER A 206 -24.36 -11.99 -10.11
CA SER A 206 -24.75 -12.77 -8.94
C SER A 206 -23.97 -12.35 -7.69
N PHE A 207 -22.70 -11.96 -7.86
CA PHE A 207 -21.88 -11.41 -6.78
C PHE A 207 -22.31 -9.99 -6.42
N ALA A 208 -22.45 -9.10 -7.41
CA ALA A 208 -22.81 -7.70 -7.22
C ALA A 208 -24.16 -7.52 -6.51
N VAL A 209 -25.17 -8.32 -6.87
CA VAL A 209 -26.50 -8.26 -6.22
C VAL A 209 -26.41 -8.61 -4.75
N LYS A 210 -25.70 -9.68 -4.39
CA LYS A 210 -25.51 -10.07 -2.98
C LYS A 210 -24.82 -8.98 -2.17
N LYS A 211 -23.87 -8.27 -2.79
CA LYS A 211 -23.16 -7.16 -2.15
C LYS A 211 -24.04 -5.94 -1.93
N LEU A 212 -24.93 -5.63 -2.87
CA LEU A 212 -25.84 -4.49 -2.75
C LEU A 212 -26.82 -4.62 -1.56
N ASP A 213 -27.03 -5.82 -1.02
CA ASP A 213 -27.82 -6.06 0.19
C ASP A 213 -27.04 -5.78 1.50
N GLU A 214 -25.72 -5.56 1.42
CA GLU A 214 -24.84 -5.26 2.57
C GLU A 214 -24.78 -3.74 2.88
N ASN A 215 -24.27 -3.38 4.06
CA ASN A 215 -24.10 -1.98 4.43
C ASN A 215 -22.84 -1.37 3.78
N LEU A 216 -23.00 -0.91 2.54
CA LEU A 216 -21.90 -0.43 1.70
C LEU A 216 -21.75 1.10 1.68
N THR A 217 -20.54 1.57 1.41
CA THR A 217 -20.24 2.99 1.08
C THR A 217 -20.82 3.40 -0.27
N ASP A 218 -20.93 4.71 -0.52
CA ASP A 218 -21.42 5.24 -1.80
C ASP A 218 -20.58 4.75 -3.00
N ASN A 219 -19.26 4.63 -2.83
CA ASN A 219 -18.35 4.13 -3.86
C ASN A 219 -18.65 2.68 -4.25
N GLU A 220 -18.82 1.82 -3.24
CA GLU A 220 -19.09 0.40 -3.43
C GLU A 220 -20.47 0.18 -4.05
N LYS A 221 -21.50 0.87 -3.56
CA LYS A 221 -22.85 0.84 -4.15
C LYS A 221 -22.81 1.24 -5.62
N THR A 222 -22.10 2.32 -5.94
CA THR A 222 -21.93 2.80 -7.32
C THR A 222 -21.24 1.76 -8.19
N TYR A 223 -20.19 1.11 -7.68
CA TYR A 223 -19.47 0.08 -8.41
C TYR A 223 -20.33 -1.14 -8.70
N TYR A 224 -21.01 -1.71 -7.70
CA TYR A 224 -21.85 -2.90 -7.89
C TYR A 224 -23.11 -2.60 -8.70
N ALA A 225 -23.72 -1.42 -8.54
CA ALA A 225 -24.82 -0.98 -9.39
C ALA A 225 -24.41 -0.90 -10.87
N ASN A 226 -23.20 -0.38 -11.15
CA ASN A 226 -22.66 -0.34 -12.50
C ASN A 226 -22.54 -1.73 -13.14
N ILE A 227 -22.13 -2.74 -12.36
CA ILE A 227 -22.07 -4.15 -12.81
C ILE A 227 -23.47 -4.66 -13.18
N CYS A 228 -24.47 -4.39 -12.34
CA CYS A 228 -25.86 -4.78 -12.59
C CYS A 228 -26.41 -4.13 -13.88
N ILE A 229 -26.10 -2.86 -14.13
CA ILE A 229 -26.47 -2.15 -15.36
C ILE A 229 -25.83 -2.84 -16.58
N LYS A 230 -24.50 -3.09 -16.54
CA LYS A 230 -23.78 -3.78 -17.61
C LYS A 230 -24.36 -5.17 -17.90
N TYR A 231 -24.71 -5.93 -16.86
CA TYR A 231 -25.34 -7.24 -17.00
C TYR A 231 -26.67 -7.15 -17.78
N PHE A 232 -27.59 -6.29 -17.34
CA PHE A 232 -28.88 -6.16 -18.02
C PHE A 232 -28.73 -5.63 -19.45
N MET A 233 -27.78 -4.73 -19.69
CA MET A 233 -27.46 -4.26 -21.05
C MET A 233 -26.93 -5.39 -21.94
N ALA A 234 -26.09 -6.29 -21.42
CA ALA A 234 -25.59 -7.43 -22.18
C ALA A 234 -26.70 -8.44 -22.52
N GLN A 235 -27.70 -8.57 -21.66
CA GLN A 235 -28.91 -9.37 -21.91
C GLN A 235 -29.97 -8.64 -22.75
N ASN A 236 -29.69 -7.42 -23.22
CA ASN A 236 -30.63 -6.53 -23.91
C ASN A 236 -31.90 -6.20 -23.09
N GLU A 237 -31.85 -6.31 -21.77
CA GLU A 237 -32.93 -5.98 -20.84
C GLU A 237 -32.84 -4.50 -20.40
N LEU A 238 -32.84 -3.58 -21.37
CA LEU A 238 -32.54 -2.15 -21.15
C LEU A 238 -33.46 -1.46 -20.12
N ARG A 239 -34.72 -1.90 -20.01
CA ARG A 239 -35.65 -1.37 -18.99
C ARG A 239 -35.18 -1.69 -17.56
N LYS A 240 -34.69 -2.92 -17.33
CA LYS A 240 -34.17 -3.32 -16.01
C LYS A 240 -32.90 -2.56 -15.68
N ALA A 241 -32.01 -2.37 -16.67
CA ALA A 241 -30.82 -1.53 -16.52
C ALA A 241 -31.18 -0.10 -16.10
N SER A 242 -32.20 0.52 -16.71
CA SER A 242 -32.66 1.87 -16.35
C SER A 242 -33.29 1.96 -14.95
N ILE A 243 -33.96 0.90 -14.49
CA ILE A 243 -34.47 0.83 -13.11
C ILE A 243 -33.31 0.80 -12.11
N VAL A 244 -32.28 0.00 -12.38
CA VAL A 244 -31.08 -0.02 -11.53
C VAL A 244 -30.45 1.36 -11.51
N ASP A 245 -30.28 2.01 -12.67
CA ASP A 245 -29.73 3.36 -12.71
C ASP A 245 -30.53 4.36 -11.86
N SER A 246 -31.85 4.37 -12.02
CA SER A 246 -32.73 5.28 -11.28
C SER A 246 -32.60 5.14 -9.75
N ASN A 247 -32.34 3.91 -9.27
CA ASN A 247 -32.20 3.65 -7.84
C ASN A 247 -30.85 4.10 -7.26
N PHE A 248 -29.80 4.19 -8.09
CA PHE A 248 -28.42 4.42 -7.65
C PHE A 248 -27.81 5.73 -8.15
N GLN A 249 -28.50 6.46 -9.03
CA GLN A 249 -27.99 7.69 -9.63
C GLN A 249 -27.52 8.72 -8.59
N GLU A 250 -28.34 9.04 -7.58
CA GLU A 250 -27.95 10.01 -6.54
C GLU A 250 -26.72 9.56 -5.73
N ILE A 251 -26.60 8.25 -5.49
CA ILE A 251 -25.47 7.66 -4.77
C ILE A 251 -24.21 7.74 -5.65
N ALA A 252 -24.33 7.42 -6.94
CA ALA A 252 -23.26 7.53 -7.92
C ALA A 252 -22.73 8.95 -8.07
N LEU A 253 -23.60 9.95 -7.99
CA LEU A 253 -23.23 11.37 -8.01
C LEU A 253 -22.47 11.83 -6.75
N ARG A 254 -22.51 11.07 -5.65
CA ARG A 254 -21.73 11.35 -4.42
C ARG A 254 -20.43 10.55 -4.35
N ALA A 255 -20.30 9.50 -5.15
CA ALA A 255 -19.11 8.67 -5.20
C ALA A 255 -17.87 9.43 -5.71
N GLN A 256 -16.69 8.89 -5.37
CA GLN A 256 -15.41 9.38 -5.85
C GLN A 256 -15.35 9.32 -7.39
N LYS A 257 -14.62 10.29 -7.96
CA LYS A 257 -14.51 10.53 -9.40
C LYS A 257 -14.35 9.26 -10.25
N LYS A 258 -13.42 8.36 -9.87
CA LYS A 258 -13.15 7.12 -10.62
C LYS A 258 -14.41 6.26 -10.79
N PHE A 259 -15.18 6.06 -9.72
CA PHE A 259 -16.39 5.25 -9.74
C PHE A 259 -17.53 5.98 -10.45
N LYS A 260 -17.67 7.28 -10.18
CA LYS A 260 -18.66 8.15 -10.83
C LYS A 260 -18.51 8.16 -12.36
N ILE A 261 -17.29 8.38 -12.88
CA ILE A 261 -17.05 8.40 -14.34
C ILE A 261 -17.44 7.07 -14.97
N SER A 262 -16.95 5.95 -14.43
CA SER A 262 -17.25 4.63 -15.01
C SER A 262 -18.75 4.30 -14.98
N TYR A 263 -19.46 4.77 -13.96
CA TYR A 263 -20.91 4.67 -13.88
C TYR A 263 -21.58 5.52 -14.96
N LEU A 264 -21.22 6.81 -15.06
CA LEU A 264 -21.79 7.74 -16.04
C LEU A 264 -21.55 7.30 -17.49
N GLU A 265 -20.37 6.79 -17.83
CA GLU A 265 -20.06 6.23 -19.15
C GLU A 265 -20.97 5.04 -19.50
N THR A 266 -21.24 4.19 -18.52
CA THR A 266 -22.10 3.02 -18.71
C THR A 266 -23.57 3.44 -18.89
N THR A 267 -24.04 4.38 -18.07
CA THR A 267 -25.40 4.91 -18.20
C THR A 267 -25.59 5.71 -19.48
N LEU A 268 -24.55 6.40 -19.96
CA LEU A 268 -24.59 7.09 -21.25
C LEU A 268 -24.85 6.11 -22.39
N GLU A 269 -24.13 4.99 -22.41
CA GLU A 269 -24.35 3.93 -23.39
C GLU A 269 -25.75 3.30 -23.27
N LEU A 270 -26.24 3.10 -22.03
CA LEU A 270 -27.61 2.64 -21.79
C LEU A 270 -28.64 3.58 -22.43
N TYR A 271 -28.54 4.88 -22.18
CA TYR A 271 -29.53 5.85 -22.67
C TYR A 271 -29.39 6.14 -24.16
N LYS A 272 -28.20 5.98 -24.75
CA LYS A 272 -28.00 5.91 -26.21
C LYS A 272 -28.78 4.74 -26.81
N ARG A 273 -28.70 3.54 -26.23
CA ARG A 273 -29.48 2.37 -26.69
C ARG A 273 -30.99 2.53 -26.50
N LEU A 274 -31.41 3.27 -25.47
CA LEU A 274 -32.82 3.60 -25.22
C LEU A 274 -33.34 4.76 -26.08
N ASN A 275 -32.48 5.46 -26.83
CA ASN A 275 -32.80 6.69 -27.56
C ASN A 275 -33.43 7.79 -26.68
N ASN A 276 -32.91 7.98 -25.45
CA ASN A 276 -33.39 9.01 -24.53
C ASN A 276 -32.47 10.23 -24.55
N ASN A 277 -32.73 11.17 -25.47
CA ASN A 277 -31.90 12.36 -25.68
C ASN A 277 -31.76 13.24 -24.43
N TYR A 278 -32.82 13.36 -23.62
CA TYR A 278 -32.79 14.17 -22.40
C TYR A 278 -31.78 13.60 -21.38
N SER A 279 -31.84 12.30 -21.11
CA SER A 279 -30.88 11.65 -20.21
C SER A 279 -29.46 11.66 -20.75
N ILE A 280 -29.28 11.55 -22.07
CA ILE A 280 -27.97 11.66 -22.72
C ILE A 280 -27.35 13.03 -22.44
N GLU A 281 -28.07 14.12 -22.70
CA GLU A 281 -27.58 15.49 -22.48
C GLU A 281 -27.18 15.71 -21.01
N LEU A 282 -28.01 15.29 -20.06
CA LEU A 282 -27.72 15.41 -18.63
C LEU A 282 -26.44 14.66 -18.21
N ILE A 283 -26.24 13.45 -18.73
CA ILE A 283 -25.07 12.63 -18.40
C ILE A 283 -23.81 13.20 -19.05
N GLU A 284 -23.89 13.69 -20.28
CA GLU A 284 -22.77 14.34 -20.97
C GLU A 284 -22.33 15.62 -20.26
N GLU A 285 -23.28 16.44 -19.79
CA GLU A 285 -22.99 17.61 -18.96
C GLU A 285 -22.28 17.23 -17.65
N GLU A 286 -22.75 16.17 -16.98
CA GLU A 286 -22.17 15.74 -15.71
C GLU A 286 -20.77 15.13 -15.88
N LEU A 287 -20.53 14.39 -16.97
CA LEU A 287 -19.20 13.92 -17.36
C LEU A 287 -18.25 15.09 -17.62
N GLN A 288 -18.71 16.13 -18.33
CA GLN A 288 -17.92 17.34 -18.57
C GLN A 288 -17.58 18.06 -17.26
N LYS A 289 -18.55 18.26 -16.36
CA LYS A 289 -18.30 18.87 -15.03
C LYS A 289 -17.26 18.09 -14.24
N THR A 290 -17.45 16.77 -14.16
CA THR A 290 -16.56 15.87 -13.41
C THR A 290 -15.12 15.86 -13.96
N ASN A 291 -14.96 16.01 -15.27
CA ASN A 291 -13.65 16.14 -15.92
C ASN A 291 -13.03 17.54 -15.73
N ASN A 292 -13.83 18.60 -15.82
CA ASN A 292 -13.38 20.00 -15.73
C ASN A 292 -13.02 20.45 -14.31
N GLU A 293 -13.62 19.86 -13.27
CA GLU A 293 -13.21 20.06 -11.87
C GLU A 293 -11.72 19.72 -11.64
N GLU A 294 -11.15 18.85 -12.48
CA GLU A 294 -9.75 18.46 -12.44
C GLU A 294 -8.83 19.53 -13.04
N GLU A 295 -9.20 20.15 -14.17
CA GLU A 295 -8.41 21.24 -14.76
C GLU A 295 -8.35 22.46 -13.82
N ALA A 296 -9.45 22.77 -13.15
CA ALA A 296 -9.53 23.88 -12.20
C ALA A 296 -8.69 23.62 -10.93
N ASN A 297 -8.71 22.39 -10.42
CA ASN A 297 -7.92 22.02 -9.23
C ASN A 297 -6.42 21.82 -9.54
N ILE A 298 -6.05 21.32 -10.72
CA ILE A 298 -4.66 21.23 -11.17
C ILE A 298 -4.08 22.63 -11.43
N LYS A 299 -4.84 23.53 -12.07
CA LYS A 299 -4.44 24.94 -12.25
C LYS A 299 -4.25 25.66 -10.91
N LYS A 300 -5.13 25.43 -9.92
CA LYS A 300 -4.96 25.97 -8.56
C LYS A 300 -3.73 25.42 -7.82
N LYS A 301 -3.45 24.12 -7.95
CA LYS A 301 -2.26 23.49 -7.33
C LYS A 301 -0.96 24.02 -7.95
N ASN A 302 -0.94 24.21 -9.27
CA ASN A 302 0.21 24.77 -9.98
C ASN A 302 0.37 26.29 -9.74
N SER A 303 -0.72 27.03 -9.54
CA SER A 303 -0.63 28.46 -9.19
C SER A 303 -0.17 28.69 -7.74
N CYS A 304 -0.46 27.79 -6.80
CA CYS A 304 0.07 27.88 -5.43
C CYS A 304 1.57 27.55 -5.34
N LEU A 305 2.11 26.74 -6.26
CA LEU A 305 3.54 26.45 -6.34
C LEU A 305 4.36 27.57 -7.02
N GLN A 306 3.71 28.48 -7.75
CA GLN A 306 4.37 29.63 -8.40
C GLN A 306 4.35 30.91 -7.55
N THR A 307 3.68 30.91 -6.40
CA THR A 307 3.62 32.05 -5.47
C THR A 307 4.36 31.79 -4.17
N ASN A 308 5.60 31.31 -4.24
CA ASN A 308 6.58 31.58 -3.20
C ASN A 308 7.74 32.34 -3.85
N PRO A 309 7.69 33.68 -3.93
CA PRO A 309 8.87 34.46 -4.18
C PRO A 309 9.79 34.35 -2.96
N THR A 310 11.06 34.05 -3.26
CA THR A 310 12.25 34.28 -2.42
C THR A 310 12.23 35.60 -1.66
#